data_AF-A0A323TG54-F1
#
_entry.id   AF-A0A323TG54-F1
#
_cell.length_a   1.000
_cell.length_b   1.000
_cell.length_c   1.000
_cell.angle_alpha   90.00
_cell.angle_beta   90.00
_cell.angle_gamma   90.00
#
_symmetry.space_group_name_H-M   'P 1'
#
loop_
_entity.id
_entity.type
_entity.pdbx_description
1 polymer ?
#
loop_
_entity_poly.entity_id
_entity_poly.type
_entity_poly.pdbx_seq_one_letter_code
_entity_poly.pdbx_strand_id
1 'polypeptide(L)' 'MFKKKKRKLRRQKDEELIGLLDRIKTKSDQQESYLKNSIHHDGYTDSMARLEKAKYLFLLREARVRKTTFY' A
#
# COMPACT_ATOMS: atom_id res chain seq x y z
N MET A 1 -29.36 -15.34 3.35
CA MET A 1 -29.13 -14.01 2.71
C MET A 1 -27.91 -13.26 3.27
N PHE A 2 -27.72 -13.16 4.59
CA PHE A 2 -26.65 -12.38 5.23
C PHE A 2 -25.21 -12.82 4.93
N LYS A 3 -24.92 -14.13 4.86
CA LYS A 3 -23.58 -14.64 4.54
C LYS A 3 -23.12 -14.23 3.13
N LYS A 4 -24.05 -14.14 2.16
CA LYS A 4 -23.76 -13.65 0.79
C LYS A 4 -23.41 -12.16 0.79
N LYS A 5 -24.16 -11.33 1.52
CA LYS A 5 -23.86 -9.89 1.69
C LYS A 5 -22.49 -9.67 2.36
N LYS A 6 -22.18 -10.42 3.43
CA LYS A 6 -20.86 -10.37 4.10
C LYS A 6 -19.71 -10.78 3.18
N ARG A 7 -19.89 -11.80 2.33
CA ARG A 7 -18.88 -12.22 1.33
C ARG A 7 -18.66 -11.14 0.27
N LYS A 8 -19.74 -10.51 -0.22
CA LYS A 8 -19.65 -9.40 -1.18
C LYS A 8 -18.89 -8.21 -0.59
N LEU A 9 -19.23 -7.81 0.64
CA LEU A 9 -18.55 -6.71 1.32
C LEU A 9 -17.05 -6.98 1.54
N ARG A 10 -16.68 -8.21 1.92
CA ARG A 10 -15.26 -8.58 2.05
C ARG A 10 -14.52 -8.43 0.72
N ARG A 11 -15.08 -8.95 -0.37
CA ARG A 11 -14.47 -8.80 -1.71
C ARG A 11 -14.27 -7.34 -2.10
N GLN A 12 -15.27 -6.49 -1.88
CA GLN A 12 -15.14 -5.05 -2.17
C GLN A 12 -14.00 -4.41 -1.35
N LYS A 13 -13.85 -4.79 -0.08
CA LYS A 13 -12.77 -4.27 0.77
C LYS A 13 -11.40 -4.84 0.41
N ASP A 14 -11.35 -6.07 -0.10
CA ASP A 14 -10.13 -6.66 -0.62
C ASP A 14 -9.69 -5.97 -1.93
N GLU A 15 -10.64 -5.66 -2.82
CA GLU A 15 -10.40 -4.86 -4.04
C GLU A 15 -9.91 -3.44 -3.70
N GLU A 16 -10.54 -2.76 -2.72
CA GLU A 16 -10.07 -1.47 -2.22
C GLU A 16 -8.65 -1.56 -1.64
N LEU A 17 -8.34 -2.61 -0.88
CA LEU A 17 -7.02 -2.84 -0.30
C LEU A 17 -5.96 -3.02 -1.39
N ILE A 18 -6.25 -3.81 -2.43
CA ILE A 18 -5.36 -4.02 -3.57
C ILE A 18 -5.13 -2.69 -4.31
N GLY A 19 -6.19 -1.92 -4.56
CA GLY A 19 -6.06 -0.60 -5.20
C GLY A 19 -5.24 0.40 -4.38
N LEU A 20 -5.36 0.36 -3.05
CA LEU A 20 -4.52 1.17 -2.16
C LEU A 20 -3.05 0.74 -2.17
N LEU A 21 -2.79 -0.57 -2.17
CA LEU A 21 -1.44 -1.12 -2.25
C LEU A 21 -0.71 -0.65 -3.50
N ASP A 22 -1.39 -0.66 -4.65
CA ASP A 22 -0.79 -0.28 -5.93
C ASP A 22 -0.44 1.22 -5.97
N ARG A 23 -1.34 2.08 -5.45
CA ARG A 23 -1.11 3.52 -5.32
C ARG A 23 0.07 3.83 -4.40
N ILE A 24 0.11 3.22 -3.22
CA ILE A 24 1.16 3.47 -2.23
C ILE A 24 2.50 2.93 -2.74
N LYS A 25 2.51 1.77 -3.40
CA LYS A 25 3.71 1.23 -4.04
C LYS A 25 4.27 2.21 -5.07
N THR A 26 3.43 2.67 -6.00
CA THR A 26 3.83 3.62 -7.05
C THR A 26 4.40 4.90 -6.43
N LYS A 27 3.74 5.43 -5.39
CA LYS A 27 4.22 6.63 -4.68
C LYS A 27 5.56 6.38 -3.96
N SER A 28 5.70 5.25 -3.29
CA SER A 28 6.94 4.86 -2.61
C SER A 28 8.09 4.71 -3.60
N ASP A 29 7.85 4.07 -4.74
CA ASP A 29 8.86 3.85 -5.78
C ASP A 29 9.30 5.19 -6.41
N GLN A 30 8.36 6.11 -6.64
CA GLN A 30 8.66 7.49 -7.09
C GLN A 30 9.49 8.25 -6.06
N GLN A 31 9.11 8.21 -4.78
CA GLN A 31 9.87 8.85 -3.70
C GLN A 31 11.26 8.26 -3.55
N GLU A 32 11.41 6.93 -3.65
CA GLU A 32 12.71 6.28 -3.60
C GLU A 32 13.59 6.66 -4.80
N SER A 33 12.99 6.82 -5.99
CA SER A 33 13.70 7.32 -7.18
C SER A 33 14.16 8.77 -7.01
N TYR A 34 13.32 9.65 -6.46
CA TYR A 34 13.69 11.03 -6.19
C TYR A 34 14.82 11.12 -5.16
N LEU A 35 14.74 10.34 -4.08
CA LEU A 35 15.82 10.28 -3.08
C LEU A 35 17.13 9.79 -3.69
N LYS A 36 17.12 8.74 -4.53
CA LYS A 36 18.34 8.25 -5.19
C LYS A 36 18.99 9.27 -6.13
N ASN A 37 18.20 10.13 -6.75
CA ASN A 37 18.67 11.09 -7.76
C ASN A 37 18.91 12.50 -7.21
N SER A 38 18.55 12.79 -5.96
CA SER A 38 18.72 14.13 -5.37
C SER A 38 19.99 14.20 -4.51
N ILE A 39 20.79 15.25 -4.75
CA ILE A 39 22.08 15.49 -4.06
C ILE A 39 21.84 16.05 -2.64
N HIS A 40 20.68 16.69 -2.39
CA HIS A 40 20.29 17.26 -1.11
C HIS A 40 18.82 16.95 -0.81
N HIS A 41 18.56 15.84 -0.12
CA HIS A 41 17.28 15.54 0.51
C HIS A 41 17.35 15.92 2.00
N ASP A 42 16.39 16.74 2.45
CA ASP A 42 16.27 17.13 3.85
C ASP A 42 15.76 15.96 4.72
N GLY A 43 15.97 16.03 6.04
CA GLY A 43 15.54 14.94 6.94
C GLY A 43 14.02 14.69 6.92
N TYR A 44 13.24 15.68 6.51
CA TYR A 44 11.79 15.57 6.38
C TYR A 44 11.40 14.65 5.20
N THR A 45 11.99 14.84 4.02
CA THR A 45 11.71 14.00 2.84
C THR A 45 12.08 12.53 3.07
N ASP A 46 13.20 12.25 3.75
CA ASP A 46 13.56 10.88 4.14
C ASP A 46 12.53 10.28 5.11
N SER A 47 12.13 11.03 6.14
CA SER A 47 11.13 10.56 7.11
C SER A 47 9.78 10.22 6.44
N MET A 48 9.36 11.02 5.46
CA MET A 48 8.13 10.79 4.71
C MET A 48 8.22 9.56 3.80
N ALA A 49 9.35 9.35 3.12
CA ALA A 49 9.57 8.17 2.31
C ALA A 49 9.57 6.88 3.15
N ARG A 50 10.22 6.90 4.32
CA ARG A 50 10.22 5.78 5.27
C ARG A 50 8.82 5.49 5.80
N LEU A 51 8.03 6.54 6.07
CA LEU A 51 6.64 6.40 6.51
C LEU A 51 5.76 5.75 5.43
N GLU A 52 5.86 6.19 4.17
CA GLU A 52 5.09 5.60 3.06
C GLU A 52 5.47 4.13 2.83
N LYS A 53 6.78 3.81 2.91
CA LYS A 53 7.26 2.43 2.85
C LYS A 53 6.72 1.57 3.98
N ALA A 54 6.66 2.11 5.21
CA ALA A 54 6.07 1.41 6.35
C ALA A 54 4.56 1.14 6.15
N LYS A 55 3.80 2.11 5.61
CA LYS A 55 2.38 1.91 5.26
C LYS A 55 2.20 0.82 4.22
N TYR A 56 3.03 0.82 3.17
CA TYR A 56 3.00 -0.23 2.14
C TYR A 56 3.21 -1.62 2.75
N LEU A 57 4.26 -1.79 3.56
CA LEU A 57 4.58 -3.07 4.20
C LEU A 57 3.49 -3.55 5.15
N PHE A 58 2.89 -2.61 5.90
CA PHE A 58 1.77 -2.92 6.78
C PHE A 58 0.56 -3.44 5.98
N LEU A 59 0.15 -2.74 4.92
CA LEU A 59 -0.96 -3.16 4.09
C LEU A 59 -0.66 -4.47 3.34
N LEU A 60 0.59 -4.70 2.94
CA LEU A 60 1.01 -5.93 2.27
C LEU A 60 0.91 -7.13 3.22
N ARG A 61 1.28 -6.94 4.49
CA ARG A 61 1.07 -7.94 5.54
C ARG A 61 -0.43 -8.22 5.73
N GLU A 62 -1.26 -7.19 5.78
CA GLU A 62 -2.71 -7.35 5.90
C GLU A 62 -3.32 -8.12 4.71
N ALA A 63 -2.92 -7.80 3.48
CA ALA A 63 -3.32 -8.51 2.28
C ALA A 63 -2.94 -10.01 2.34
N ARG A 64 -1.72 -10.32 2.81
CA ARG A 64 -1.26 -11.70 3.01
C ARG A 64 -2.10 -12.44 4.05
N VAL A 65 -2.39 -11.82 5.20
CA VAL A 65 -3.23 -12.43 6.25
C VAL A 65 -4.64 -12.71 5.73
N ARG A 66 -5.19 -11.80 4.92
CA ARG A 66 -6.51 -11.94 4.29
C ARG A 66 -6.55 -12.91 3.11
N LYS A 67 -5.38 -13.37 2.63
CA LYS A 67 -5.23 -14.21 1.45
C LYS A 67 -5.89 -13.58 0.21
N THR A 68 -5.76 -12.26 0.07
CA THR A 68 -6.26 -11.56 -1.12
C THR A 68 -5.49 -12.04 -2.35
N THR A 69 -6.21 -12.50 -3.37
CA THR A 69 -5.65 -12.81 -4.68
C THR A 69 -5.67 -11.58 -5.57
N PHE A 70 -4.49 -11.23 -6.10
CA PHE A 70 -4.37 -10.28 -7.20
C PHE A 70 -4.79 -11.01 -8.48
N TYR A 71 -5.86 -10.54 -9.13
CA TYR A 71 -6.34 -11.07 -10.42
C TYR A 71 -6.06 -10.07 -11.52
#